data_AF-A0A3B9EP27-F1
#
_entry.id   AF-A0A3B9EP27-F1
#
_cell.length_a   1.000
_cell.length_b   1.000
_cell.length_c   1.000
_cell.angle_alpha   90.00
_cell.angle_beta   90.00
_cell.angle_gamma   90.00
#
_symmetry.space_group_name_H-M   'P 1'
#
loop_
_entity.id
_entity.type
_entity.pdbx_description
1 polymer ?
#
loop_
_entity_poly.entity_id
_entity_poly.type
_entity_poly.pdbx_seq_one_letter_code
_entity_poly.pdbx_strand_id
1 'polypeptide(L)'
;MVHDSSGPRTSGKKLDELGVPVWDMSKLVVISDHYVNLDDAAAKNVQDICDTWCETHKVQNFIRNQGICHIVLPQEGHVKPGMFCVGADSHSTTAGAFGAFMVGVGATEITGVMATGEIWARVPENVRMEVTGNLKPGVAGKDVILKICGDHGIMGFGYQVVE
;
A
#
# COMPACT_ATOMS: atom_id res chain seq x y z
N MET A 1 -0.90 -4.89 -2.82
CA MET A 1 -0.39 -5.08 -1.45
C MET A 1 -1.53 -4.84 -0.47
N VAL A 2 -1.63 -5.66 0.56
CA VAL A 2 -2.55 -5.45 1.69
C VAL A 2 -1.80 -5.64 3.01
N HIS A 3 -2.36 -5.11 4.09
CA HIS A 3 -1.81 -5.32 5.43
C HIS A 3 -2.84 -5.97 6.37
N ASP A 4 -2.38 -6.37 7.56
CA ASP A 4 -3.18 -7.01 8.61
C ASP A 4 -4.57 -6.39 8.88
N SER A 5 -4.69 -5.07 8.83
CA SER A 5 -5.96 -4.36 9.05
C SER A 5 -6.97 -4.50 7.90
N SER A 6 -6.55 -4.19 6.68
CA SER A 6 -7.44 -4.03 5.51
C SER A 6 -7.45 -5.25 4.57
N GLY A 7 -6.42 -6.09 4.66
CA GLY A 7 -6.24 -7.31 3.89
C GLY A 7 -7.00 -8.49 4.48
N PRO A 8 -6.32 -9.46 5.13
CA PRO A 8 -6.97 -10.67 5.67
C PRO A 8 -8.20 -10.42 6.53
N ARG A 9 -8.13 -9.46 7.47
CA ARG A 9 -9.22 -9.13 8.39
C ARG A 9 -10.49 -8.65 7.69
N THR A 10 -10.36 -7.97 6.57
CA THR A 10 -11.49 -7.31 5.89
C THR A 10 -11.72 -7.93 4.51
N SER A 11 -10.79 -7.70 3.58
CA SER A 11 -10.92 -8.13 2.17
C SER A 11 -10.81 -9.65 2.02
N GLY A 12 -9.88 -10.28 2.75
CA GLY A 12 -9.72 -11.74 2.77
C GLY A 12 -10.99 -12.44 3.28
N LYS A 13 -11.50 -12.00 4.43
CA LYS A 13 -12.79 -12.46 4.96
C LYS A 13 -13.94 -12.28 3.95
N LYS A 14 -14.01 -11.14 3.26
CA LYS A 14 -15.07 -10.87 2.28
C LYS A 14 -15.00 -11.83 1.09
N LEU A 15 -13.80 -12.15 0.60
CA LEU A 15 -13.60 -13.16 -0.46
C LEU A 15 -14.09 -14.54 -0.02
N ASP A 16 -13.76 -14.95 1.21
CA ASP A 16 -14.21 -16.22 1.78
C ASP A 16 -15.74 -16.30 1.88
N GLU A 17 -16.39 -15.21 2.36
CA GLU A 17 -17.86 -15.10 2.40
C GLU A 17 -18.51 -15.21 1.02
N LEU A 18 -17.84 -14.70 -0.02
CA LEU A 18 -18.32 -14.75 -1.41
C LEU A 18 -17.99 -16.08 -2.11
N GLY A 19 -17.12 -16.91 -1.52
CA GLY A 19 -16.61 -18.13 -2.16
C GLY A 19 -15.75 -17.84 -3.40
N VAL A 20 -15.10 -16.68 -3.45
CA VAL A 20 -14.28 -16.23 -4.59
C VAL A 20 -12.79 -16.32 -4.20
N PRO A 21 -11.96 -17.05 -4.96
CA PRO A 21 -10.53 -17.12 -4.67
C PRO A 21 -9.81 -15.82 -5.03
N VAL A 22 -8.59 -15.64 -4.50
CA VAL A 22 -7.67 -14.63 -5.03
C VAL A 22 -7.28 -15.02 -6.47
N TRP A 23 -7.42 -14.08 -7.40
CA TRP A 23 -7.18 -14.26 -8.83
C TRP A 23 -5.77 -14.77 -9.16
N ASP A 24 -4.75 -14.17 -8.54
CA ASP A 24 -3.35 -14.57 -8.67
C ASP A 24 -2.62 -14.40 -7.34
N MET A 25 -2.38 -15.53 -6.67
CA MET A 25 -1.70 -15.54 -5.37
C MET A 25 -0.24 -15.08 -5.46
N SER A 26 0.41 -15.23 -6.61
CA SER A 26 1.81 -14.82 -6.80
C SER A 26 1.99 -13.29 -6.82
N LYS A 27 0.90 -12.56 -7.09
CA LYS A 27 0.85 -11.09 -7.12
C LYS A 27 0.32 -10.47 -5.83
N LEU A 28 -0.23 -11.29 -4.93
CA LEU A 28 -0.63 -10.84 -3.61
C LEU A 28 0.60 -10.73 -2.71
N VAL A 29 0.75 -9.59 -2.07
CA VAL A 29 1.69 -9.37 -0.97
C VAL A 29 0.89 -8.94 0.25
N VAL A 30 1.06 -9.68 1.34
CA VAL A 30 0.47 -9.38 2.65
C VAL A 30 1.59 -9.00 3.60
N ILE A 31 1.48 -7.86 4.27
CA ILE A 31 2.47 -7.39 5.24
C ILE A 31 1.79 -7.11 6.58
N SER A 32 2.27 -7.69 7.68
CA SER A 32 1.74 -7.34 9.01
C SER A 32 2.61 -6.27 9.67
N ASP A 33 2.02 -5.11 9.94
CA ASP A 33 2.72 -3.96 10.51
C ASP A 33 1.85 -3.05 11.39
N HIS A 34 0.53 -2.96 11.20
CA HIS A 34 -0.32 -1.99 11.92
C HIS A 34 -0.72 -2.44 13.33
N TYR A 35 -0.86 -3.74 13.57
CA TYR A 35 -1.29 -4.30 14.87
C TYR A 35 -0.18 -5.10 15.56
N VAL A 36 1.08 -4.74 15.31
CA VAL A 36 2.27 -5.43 15.83
C VAL A 36 2.73 -4.79 17.14
N ASN A 37 3.17 -5.60 18.10
CA ASN A 37 3.69 -5.18 19.42
C ASN A 37 2.70 -4.38 20.29
N LEU A 38 1.41 -4.57 20.08
CA LEU A 38 0.36 -4.02 20.95
C LEU A 38 -0.06 -5.07 21.98
N ASP A 39 -0.07 -4.68 23.26
CA ASP A 39 -0.47 -5.57 24.37
C ASP A 39 -1.96 -5.44 24.70
N ASP A 40 -2.81 -5.62 23.70
CA ASP A 40 -4.25 -5.69 23.87
C ASP A 40 -4.86 -6.86 23.08
N ALA A 41 -6.00 -7.36 23.56
CA ALA A 41 -6.62 -8.55 23.00
C ALA A 41 -7.15 -8.32 21.56
N ALA A 42 -7.53 -7.09 21.20
CA ALA A 42 -8.04 -6.80 19.87
C ALA A 42 -6.93 -6.84 18.84
N ALA A 43 -5.76 -6.26 19.14
CA ALA A 43 -4.59 -6.32 18.26
C ALA A 43 -4.09 -7.77 18.06
N LYS A 44 -4.01 -8.57 19.13
CA LYS A 44 -3.67 -10.00 19.06
C LYS A 44 -4.65 -10.74 18.13
N ASN A 45 -5.95 -10.52 18.29
CA ASN A 45 -6.96 -11.12 17.42
C ASN A 45 -6.82 -10.71 15.94
N VAL A 46 -6.39 -9.47 15.63
CA VAL A 46 -6.12 -9.07 14.24
C VAL A 46 -4.93 -9.83 13.66
N GLN A 47 -3.86 -9.99 14.43
CA GLN A 47 -2.70 -10.78 14.02
C GLN A 47 -3.07 -12.26 13.80
N ASP A 48 -3.85 -12.86 14.72
CA ASP A 48 -4.28 -14.24 14.60
C ASP A 48 -5.13 -14.47 13.33
N ILE A 49 -6.04 -13.54 13.00
CA ILE A 49 -6.81 -13.58 11.75
C ILE A 49 -5.88 -13.49 10.53
N CYS A 50 -4.91 -12.57 10.57
CA CYS A 50 -3.95 -12.37 9.48
C CYS A 50 -3.11 -13.62 9.23
N ASP A 51 -2.52 -14.18 10.28
CA ASP A 51 -1.70 -15.38 10.24
C ASP A 51 -2.51 -16.59 9.74
N THR A 52 -3.68 -16.83 10.36
CA THR A 52 -4.55 -17.97 10.01
C THR A 52 -5.00 -17.91 8.55
N TRP A 53 -5.38 -16.72 8.06
CA TRP A 53 -5.83 -16.56 6.68
C TRP A 53 -4.68 -16.79 5.69
N CYS A 54 -3.50 -16.22 5.98
CA CYS A 54 -2.32 -16.41 5.14
C CYS A 54 -1.88 -17.88 5.07
N GLU A 55 -1.92 -18.60 6.20
CA GLU A 55 -1.65 -20.04 6.26
C GLU A 55 -2.68 -20.86 5.49
N THR A 56 -3.97 -20.60 5.72
CA THR A 56 -5.09 -21.33 5.09
C THR A 56 -5.05 -21.20 3.56
N HIS A 57 -4.82 -19.99 3.07
CA HIS A 57 -4.79 -19.68 1.63
C HIS A 57 -3.41 -19.87 1.00
N LYS A 58 -2.39 -20.26 1.79
CA LYS A 58 -1.00 -20.47 1.34
C LYS A 58 -0.43 -19.25 0.61
N VAL A 59 -0.60 -18.07 1.21
CA VAL A 59 -0.08 -16.80 0.68
C VAL A 59 1.43 -16.88 0.54
N GLN A 60 1.93 -16.75 -0.68
CA GLN A 60 3.35 -16.93 -1.00
C GLN A 60 4.21 -15.77 -0.47
N ASN A 61 3.73 -14.54 -0.65
CA ASN A 61 4.45 -13.32 -0.23
C ASN A 61 3.83 -12.75 1.05
N PHE A 62 3.86 -13.54 2.13
CA PHE A 62 3.47 -13.07 3.45
C PHE A 62 4.71 -12.62 4.24
N ILE A 63 4.79 -11.33 4.55
CA ILE A 63 5.92 -10.73 5.25
C ILE A 63 5.46 -10.30 6.64
N ARG A 64 5.77 -11.14 7.63
CA ARG A 64 5.27 -10.98 8.98
C ARG A 64 6.20 -10.15 9.86
N ASN A 65 5.72 -9.01 10.35
CA ASN A 65 6.34 -8.19 11.41
C ASN A 65 7.79 -7.74 11.11
N GLN A 66 8.14 -7.53 9.83
CA GLN A 66 9.49 -7.12 9.42
C GLN A 66 9.65 -5.60 9.25
N GLY A 67 8.56 -4.82 9.34
CA GLY A 67 8.59 -3.37 9.20
C GLY A 67 7.35 -2.83 8.51
N ILE A 68 7.32 -1.50 8.34
CA ILE A 68 6.18 -0.79 7.72
C ILE A 68 6.04 -1.19 6.26
N CYS A 69 4.81 -1.48 5.83
CA CYS A 69 4.48 -2.02 4.52
C CYS A 69 5.12 -1.25 3.35
N HIS A 70 5.13 0.08 3.37
CA HIS A 70 5.69 0.89 2.27
C HIS A 70 7.21 0.92 2.20
N ILE A 71 7.89 0.48 3.26
CA ILE A 71 9.35 0.31 3.29
C ILE A 71 9.72 -1.11 2.89
N VAL A 72 9.05 -2.08 3.51
CA VAL A 72 9.32 -3.51 3.30
C VAL A 72 8.95 -3.95 1.89
N LEU A 73 7.84 -3.47 1.33
CA LEU A 73 7.37 -3.86 0.00
C LEU A 73 8.42 -3.63 -1.10
N PRO A 74 9.02 -2.42 -1.26
CA PRO A 74 10.11 -2.24 -2.21
C PRO A 74 11.43 -2.89 -1.77
N GLN A 75 11.72 -2.98 -0.47
CA GLN A 75 12.93 -3.63 0.03
C GLN A 75 12.99 -5.12 -0.34
N GLU A 76 11.85 -5.82 -0.34
CA GLU A 76 11.71 -7.21 -0.78
C GLU A 76 11.54 -7.35 -2.31
N GLY A 77 11.66 -6.26 -3.06
CA GLY A 77 11.66 -6.27 -4.54
C GLY A 77 10.29 -6.45 -5.19
N HIS A 78 9.19 -6.22 -4.45
CA HIS A 78 7.82 -6.34 -4.97
C HIS A 78 7.34 -5.09 -5.73
N VAL A 79 8.12 -4.02 -5.75
CA VAL A 79 7.88 -2.82 -6.58
C VAL A 79 9.06 -2.62 -7.51
N LYS A 80 8.76 -2.42 -8.80
CA LYS A 80 9.76 -2.20 -9.86
C LYS A 80 9.28 -1.09 -10.82
N PRO A 81 10.19 -0.41 -11.52
CA PRO A 81 9.83 0.59 -12.51
C PRO A 81 8.82 0.06 -13.55
N GLY A 82 7.84 0.89 -13.90
CA GLY A 82 6.81 0.57 -14.88
C GLY A 82 5.66 -0.32 -14.38
N MET A 83 5.66 -0.72 -13.11
CA MET A 83 4.54 -1.48 -12.54
C MET A 83 3.32 -0.59 -12.29
N PHE A 84 2.13 -1.17 -12.48
CA PHE A 84 0.86 -0.66 -11.99
C PHE A 84 0.42 -1.50 -10.79
N CYS A 85 0.31 -0.87 -9.63
CA CYS A 85 0.03 -1.51 -8.36
C CYS A 85 -1.14 -0.82 -7.65
N VAL A 86 -1.79 -1.57 -6.76
CA VAL A 86 -2.72 -0.99 -5.78
C VAL A 86 -2.37 -1.47 -4.38
N GLY A 87 -2.58 -0.61 -3.40
CA GLY A 87 -2.38 -0.92 -1.99
C GLY A 87 -3.61 -0.59 -1.17
N ALA A 88 -3.95 -1.43 -0.20
CA ALA A 88 -5.03 -1.16 0.74
C ALA A 88 -4.58 -0.22 1.89
N ASP A 89 -3.86 0.86 1.55
CA ASP A 89 -3.37 1.90 2.45
C ASP A 89 -3.19 3.23 1.68
N SER A 90 -3.44 4.37 2.32
CA SER A 90 -3.40 5.69 1.69
C SER A 90 -2.01 6.14 1.23
N HIS A 91 -0.93 5.65 1.86
CA HIS A 91 0.46 6.02 1.57
C HIS A 91 1.13 5.09 0.56
N SER A 92 0.34 4.25 -0.12
CA SER A 92 0.78 3.38 -1.22
C SER A 92 1.49 4.13 -2.35
N THR A 93 1.25 5.45 -2.45
CA THR A 93 1.94 6.37 -3.36
C THR A 93 3.46 6.42 -3.17
N THR A 94 3.98 5.94 -2.03
CA THR A 94 5.43 5.81 -1.77
C THR A 94 6.16 5.02 -2.87
N ALA A 95 5.49 4.04 -3.50
CA ALA A 95 6.06 3.25 -4.60
C ALA A 95 6.41 4.09 -5.85
N GLY A 96 5.86 5.31 -5.97
CA GLY A 96 6.23 6.26 -7.02
C GLY A 96 7.73 6.60 -7.05
N ALA A 97 8.40 6.54 -5.89
CA ALA A 97 9.86 6.73 -5.80
C ALA A 97 10.66 5.68 -6.60
N PHE A 98 10.03 4.56 -6.97
CA PHE A 98 10.62 3.48 -7.76
C PHE A 98 10.15 3.48 -9.22
N GLY A 99 9.53 4.57 -9.69
CA GLY A 99 9.00 4.68 -11.05
C GLY A 99 7.81 3.77 -11.33
N ALA A 100 7.06 3.39 -10.29
CA ALA A 100 5.82 2.61 -10.39
C ALA A 100 4.60 3.51 -10.16
N PHE A 101 3.50 3.23 -10.84
CA PHE A 101 2.22 3.84 -10.51
C PHE A 101 1.53 2.99 -9.45
N MET A 102 1.41 3.50 -8.22
CA MET A 102 0.69 2.81 -7.15
C MET A 102 -0.25 3.77 -6.42
N VAL A 103 -1.49 3.34 -6.26
CA VAL A 103 -2.54 4.14 -5.62
C VAL A 103 -3.15 3.39 -4.44
N GLY A 104 -3.48 4.14 -3.39
CA GLY A 104 -4.22 3.65 -2.24
C GLY A 104 -5.70 3.47 -2.59
N VAL A 105 -6.26 2.31 -2.27
CA VAL A 105 -7.67 2.00 -2.54
C VAL A 105 -8.37 1.44 -1.30
N GLY A 106 -9.69 1.57 -1.26
CA GLY A 106 -10.49 1.10 -0.13
C GLY A 106 -10.64 -0.43 -0.10
N ALA A 107 -11.27 -0.91 0.98
CA ALA A 107 -11.50 -2.34 1.18
C ALA A 107 -12.38 -2.96 0.06
N THR A 108 -13.36 -2.22 -0.44
CA THR A 108 -14.24 -2.69 -1.52
C THR A 108 -13.45 -2.85 -2.82
N GLU A 109 -12.67 -1.84 -3.20
CA GLU A 109 -11.86 -1.87 -4.42
C GLU A 109 -10.78 -2.94 -4.36
N ILE A 110 -10.05 -3.04 -3.24
CA ILE A 110 -8.99 -4.06 -3.13
C ILE A 110 -9.57 -5.47 -3.11
N THR A 111 -10.76 -5.69 -2.53
CA THR A 111 -11.46 -6.97 -2.63
C THR A 111 -11.75 -7.30 -4.09
N GLY A 112 -12.22 -6.32 -4.87
CA GLY A 112 -12.43 -6.47 -6.31
C GLY A 112 -11.16 -6.80 -7.08
N VAL A 113 -10.05 -6.12 -6.77
CA VAL A 113 -8.74 -6.40 -7.39
C VAL A 113 -8.26 -7.79 -7.02
N MET A 114 -8.37 -8.20 -5.76
CA MET A 114 -7.98 -9.54 -5.34
C MET A 114 -8.83 -10.61 -6.03
N ALA A 115 -10.11 -10.35 -6.29
CA ALA A 115 -11.01 -11.27 -7.00
C ALA A 115 -10.77 -11.34 -8.53
N THR A 116 -10.33 -10.24 -9.16
CA THR A 116 -10.36 -10.12 -10.63
C THR A 116 -9.00 -9.84 -11.28
N GLY A 117 -8.03 -9.34 -10.51
CA GLY A 117 -6.76 -8.83 -11.03
C GLY A 117 -6.84 -7.43 -11.65
N GLU A 118 -8.02 -6.79 -11.64
CA GLU A 118 -8.29 -5.57 -12.39
C GLU A 118 -8.96 -4.49 -11.53
N ILE A 119 -8.82 -3.24 -11.96
CA ILE A 119 -9.50 -2.08 -11.35
C ILE A 119 -9.78 -1.02 -12.40
N TRP A 120 -10.89 -0.30 -12.22
CA TRP A 120 -11.18 0.92 -12.96
C TRP A 120 -10.45 2.09 -12.31
N ALA A 121 -9.49 2.66 -13.01
CA ALA A 121 -8.78 3.86 -12.59
C ALA A 121 -9.03 5.00 -13.60
N ARG A 122 -9.37 6.19 -13.09
CA ARG A 122 -9.34 7.40 -13.91
C ARG A 122 -7.88 7.79 -14.13
N VAL A 123 -7.48 7.99 -15.38
CA VAL A 123 -6.15 8.53 -15.69
C VAL A 123 -6.06 9.94 -15.07
N PRO A 124 -5.14 10.17 -14.11
CA PRO A 124 -5.01 11.47 -13.46
C PRO A 124 -4.30 12.47 -14.37
N GLU A 125 -4.46 13.75 -14.08
CA GLU A 125 -3.57 14.77 -14.66
C GLU A 125 -2.21 14.74 -13.94
N ASN A 126 -1.16 15.19 -14.62
CA ASN A 126 0.16 15.27 -14.03
C ASN A 126 0.50 16.71 -13.65
N VAL A 127 1.09 16.87 -12.47
CA VAL A 127 1.69 18.10 -11.98
C VAL A 127 3.19 17.88 -11.88
N ARG A 128 3.94 18.55 -12.75
CA ARG A 128 5.40 18.50 -12.73
C ARG A 128 5.95 19.48 -11.70
N MET A 129 6.77 18.97 -10.79
CA MET A 129 7.44 19.70 -9.72
C MET A 129 8.95 19.68 -9.94
N GLU A 130 9.48 20.76 -10.50
CA GLU A 130 10.92 20.87 -10.75
C GLU A 130 11.66 21.39 -9.51
N VAL A 131 12.30 20.47 -8.78
CA VAL A 131 13.16 20.79 -7.63
C VAL A 131 14.60 20.97 -8.10
N THR A 132 15.11 22.21 -8.06
CA THR A 132 16.45 22.57 -8.55
C THR A 132 17.39 22.97 -7.41
N GLY A 133 18.71 22.93 -7.66
CA GLY A 133 19.75 23.29 -6.68
C GLY A 133 20.25 22.11 -5.84
N ASN A 134 20.95 22.42 -4.73
CA ASN A 134 21.50 21.44 -3.80
C ASN A 134 20.95 21.67 -2.39
N LEU A 135 20.66 20.58 -1.66
CA LEU A 135 20.27 20.65 -0.26
C LEU A 135 21.42 21.21 0.59
N LYS A 136 21.11 22.20 1.44
CA LYS A 136 22.06 22.75 2.40
C LYS A 136 22.28 21.77 3.57
N PRO A 137 23.39 21.88 4.33
CA PRO A 137 23.59 21.07 5.53
C PRO A 137 22.39 21.14 6.48
N GLY A 138 21.88 19.96 6.87
CA GLY A 138 20.72 19.83 7.74
C GLY A 138 19.36 19.84 7.03
N VAL A 139 19.31 20.03 5.70
CA VAL A 139 18.07 19.93 4.91
C VAL A 139 17.96 18.55 4.26
N ALA A 140 16.81 17.91 4.38
CA ALA A 140 16.51 16.59 3.86
C ALA A 140 15.29 16.59 2.91
N GLY A 141 15.02 15.45 2.27
CA GLY A 141 13.84 15.28 1.41
C GLY A 141 12.51 15.56 2.15
N LYS A 142 12.48 15.34 3.48
CA LYS A 142 11.35 15.71 4.34
C LYS A 142 11.04 17.22 4.29
N ASP A 143 12.07 18.06 4.34
CA ASP A 143 11.90 19.51 4.32
C ASP A 143 11.38 20.00 2.97
N VAL A 144 11.86 19.38 1.88
CA VAL A 144 11.37 19.66 0.52
C VAL A 144 9.88 19.34 0.40
N ILE A 145 9.45 18.14 0.76
CA ILE A 145 8.02 17.78 0.64
C ILE A 145 7.14 18.59 1.60
N LEU A 146 7.63 18.94 2.80
CA LEU A 146 6.89 19.82 3.71
C LEU A 146 6.75 21.24 3.14
N LYS A 147 7.77 21.78 2.46
CA LYS A 147 7.68 23.08 1.78
C LYS A 147 6.63 23.05 0.67
N ILE A 148 6.64 22.01 -0.17
CA ILE A 148 5.65 21.82 -1.23
C ILE A 148 4.23 21.74 -0.62
N CYS A 149 4.03 20.90 0.41
CA CYS A 149 2.73 20.82 1.08
C CYS A 149 2.30 22.16 1.71
N GLY A 150 3.24 22.94 2.26
CA GLY A 150 2.97 24.27 2.81
C GLY A 150 2.54 25.29 1.77
N ASP A 151 3.11 25.24 0.56
CA ASP A 151 2.80 26.16 -0.53
C ASP A 151 1.45 25.85 -1.19
N HIS A 152 1.08 24.57 -1.27
CA HIS A 152 -0.08 24.11 -2.03
C HIS A 152 -1.28 23.71 -1.15
N GLY A 153 -1.06 23.43 0.14
CA GLY A 153 -2.10 22.99 1.06
C GLY A 153 -2.59 21.55 0.82
N ILE A 154 -3.48 21.09 1.71
CA ILE A 154 -3.92 19.68 1.78
C ILE A 154 -4.69 19.19 0.53
N MET A 155 -5.30 20.10 -0.23
CA MET A 155 -6.06 19.80 -1.45
C MET A 155 -5.40 20.31 -2.73
N GLY A 156 -4.12 20.69 -2.69
CA GLY A 156 -3.44 21.38 -3.78
C GLY A 156 -3.34 20.60 -5.09
N PHE A 157 -3.45 19.26 -5.04
CA PHE A 157 -3.27 18.35 -6.19
C PHE A 157 -4.40 17.33 -6.34
N GLY A 158 -5.64 17.72 -6.01
CA GLY A 158 -6.80 16.82 -6.08
C GLY A 158 -6.98 16.20 -7.47
N TYR A 159 -7.04 14.86 -7.53
CA TYR A 159 -7.14 14.06 -8.78
C TYR A 159 -5.92 14.14 -9.72
N GLN A 160 -4.76 14.56 -9.20
CA GLN A 160 -3.53 14.68 -9.97
C GLN A 160 -2.42 13.79 -9.39
N VAL A 161 -1.41 13.49 -10.19
CA VAL A 161 -0.15 12.86 -9.77
C VAL A 161 0.93 13.93 -9.75
N VAL A 162 1.73 13.94 -8.69
CA VAL A 162 2.90 14.80 -8.59
C VAL A 162 4.11 14.05 -9.13
N GLU A 163 4.79 14.64 -10.12
CA GLU A 163 6.00 14.14 -10.78
C GLU A 163 7.19 15.06 -10.54
#